data_AF-A0A0P9HIQ5-F1
#
_entry.id   AF-A0A0P9HIQ5-F1
#
_cell.length_a   1.000
_cell.length_b   1.000
_cell.length_c   1.000
_cell.angle_alpha   90.00
_cell.angle_beta   90.00
_cell.angle_gamma   90.00
#
_symmetry.space_group_name_H-M   'P 1'
#
loop_
_entity.id
_entity.type
_entity.pdbx_description
1 polymer ?
#
loop_
_entity_poly.entity_id
_entity_poly.type
_entity_poly.pdbx_seq_one_letter_code
_entity_poly.pdbx_strand_id
1 'polypeptide(L)' 'MMGGYGMMGGFGWLGMLTMLLFWIGVIALVVWALSNLFPARQAGAEPDALEILKRRYARGEISREEFMQARDTLQ' A
#
# COMPACT_ATOMS: atom_id res chain seq x y z
N MET A 1 -35.19 -40.96 -7.52
CA MET A 1 -35.10 -40.57 -8.94
C MET A 1 -33.93 -39.62 -9.07
N MET A 2 -32.84 -40.08 -9.68
CA MET A 2 -31.68 -39.27 -10.05
C MET A 2 -31.99 -38.50 -11.33
N GLY A 3 -31.62 -37.22 -11.40
CA GLY A 3 -31.57 -36.47 -12.66
C GLY A 3 -31.96 -35.01 -12.51
N GLY A 4 -30.97 -34.11 -12.49
CA GLY A 4 -31.24 -32.66 -12.49
C GLY A 4 -30.00 -31.77 -12.38
N TYR A 5 -28.85 -32.29 -11.96
CA TYR A 5 -27.58 -31.55 -11.88
C TYR A 5 -26.89 -31.32 -13.24
N GLY A 6 -27.67 -31.22 -14.33
CA GLY A 6 -27.14 -31.11 -15.70
C GLY A 6 -27.22 -29.71 -16.32
N MET A 7 -28.00 -28.79 -15.73
CA MET A 7 -28.28 -27.48 -16.34
C MET A 7 -27.63 -26.31 -15.57
N MET A 8 -26.67 -26.58 -14.68
CA MET A 8 -25.94 -25.57 -13.90
C MET A 8 -24.41 -25.69 -14.05
N GLY A 9 -23.92 -26.38 -15.09
CA GLY A 9 -22.48 -26.43 -15.39
C GLY A 9 -21.97 -25.18 -16.12
N GLY A 10 -22.78 -24.61 -17.02
CA GLY A 10 -22.44 -23.43 -17.82
C GLY A 10 -22.66 -22.09 -17.11
N PHE A 11 -23.52 -22.03 -16.10
CA PHE A 11 -23.72 -20.84 -15.27
C PHE A 11 -22.84 -20.83 -14.01
N GLY A 12 -22.30 -21.99 -13.62
CA GLY A 12 -21.42 -22.11 -12.45
C GLY A 12 -20.10 -21.37 -12.63
N TRP A 13 -19.47 -21.47 -13.80
CA TRP A 13 -18.19 -20.76 -14.05
C TRP A 13 -18.38 -19.25 -14.20
N LEU A 14 -19.46 -18.80 -14.82
CA LEU A 14 -19.83 -17.37 -14.88
C LEU A 14 -20.20 -16.83 -13.50
N GLY A 15 -20.92 -17.60 -12.68
CA GLY A 15 -21.21 -17.27 -11.29
C GLY A 15 -19.95 -17.16 -10.43
N MET A 16 -19.02 -18.10 -10.59
CA MET A 16 -17.71 -18.07 -9.92
C MET A 16 -16.88 -16.85 -10.35
N LEU A 17 -16.85 -16.55 -11.65
CA LEU A 17 -16.10 -15.41 -12.19
C LEU A 17 -16.68 -14.08 -11.70
N THR A 18 -18.00 -13.91 -11.76
CA THR A 18 -18.67 -12.69 -11.28
C THR A 18 -18.48 -12.49 -9.78
N MET A 19 -18.53 -13.56 -8.99
CA MET A 19 -18.26 -13.50 -7.56
C MET A 19 -16.81 -13.12 -7.25
N LEU A 20 -15.84 -13.65 -8.01
CA LEU A 20 -14.43 -13.30 -7.87
C LEU A 20 -14.16 -11.84 -8.26
N LEU A 21 -14.74 -11.37 -9.37
CA LEU A 21 -14.67 -9.98 -9.80
C LEU A 21 -15.28 -9.03 -8.76
N PHE A 22 -16.41 -9.41 -8.17
CA PHE A 22 -17.04 -8.65 -7.08
C PHE A 22 -16.08 -8.48 -5.89
N TRP A 23 -15.45 -9.56 -5.43
CA TRP A 23 -14.48 -9.51 -4.33
C TRP A 23 -13.23 -8.67 -4.67
N ILE A 24 -12.70 -8.80 -5.88
CA ILE A 24 -11.58 -7.96 -6.35
C ILE A 24 -11.99 -6.48 -6.32
N GLY A 25 -13.19 -6.15 -6.80
CA GLY A 25 -13.73 -4.80 -6.78
C GLY A 25 -13.87 -4.25 -5.35
N VAL A 26 -14.38 -5.06 -4.42
CA VAL A 26 -14.49 -4.69 -3.00
C VAL A 26 -13.11 -4.42 -2.39
N ILE A 27 -12.13 -5.31 -2.60
CA ILE A 27 -10.77 -5.12 -2.09
C ILE A 27 -10.14 -3.87 -2.69
N ALA A 28 -10.25 -3.67 -4.00
CA ALA A 28 -9.72 -2.48 -4.68
C ALA A 28 -10.36 -1.20 -4.14
N LEU A 29 -11.66 -1.20 -3.86
CA LEU A 29 -12.37 -0.05 -3.30
C LEU A 29 -11.92 0.24 -1.86
N VAL A 30 -11.71 -0.79 -1.04
CA VAL A 30 -11.15 -0.64 0.31
C VAL A 30 -9.72 -0.08 0.25
N VAL A 31 -8.85 -0.65 -0.60
CA VAL A 31 -7.48 -0.15 -0.78
C VAL A 31 -7.48 1.30 -1.27
N TRP A 32 -8.34 1.62 -2.24
CA TRP A 32 -8.49 2.98 -2.77
C TRP A 32 -8.95 3.96 -1.69
N ALA A 33 -9.99 3.60 -0.92
CA ALA A 33 -10.49 4.42 0.18
C ALA A 33 -9.41 4.64 1.25
N LEU A 34 -8.67 3.60 1.63
CA LEU A 34 -7.57 3.70 2.57
C LEU A 34 -6.43 4.56 2.02
N SER A 35 -6.08 4.42 0.74
CA SER A 35 -5.03 5.23 0.08
C SER A 35 -5.41 6.71 -0.09
N ASN A 36 -6.70 7.02 -0.14
CA ASN A 36 -7.19 8.38 -0.26
C ASN A 36 -7.36 9.07 1.11
N LEU A 37 -7.73 8.31 2.15
CA LEU A 37 -7.81 8.81 3.53
C LEU A 37 -6.42 8.94 4.18
N PHE A 38 -5.52 8.03 3.84
CA PHE A 38 -4.11 8.11 4.16
C PHE A 38 -3.39 8.35 2.85
N PRO A 39 -3.31 9.61 2.34
CA PRO A 39 -2.33 9.91 1.31
C PRO A 39 -1.03 9.37 1.89
N ALA A 40 -0.51 8.33 1.26
CA ALA A 40 0.75 7.75 1.66
C ALA A 40 1.74 8.92 1.62
N ARG A 41 2.03 9.52 2.78
CA ARG A 41 3.31 10.15 3.03
C ARG A 41 4.26 9.03 2.72
N GLN A 42 4.75 9.04 1.48
CA GLN A 42 5.58 8.05 0.83
C GLN A 42 6.31 7.19 1.86
N ALA A 43 5.66 6.13 2.32
CA ALA A 43 6.25 5.15 3.22
C ALA A 43 6.96 4.10 2.34
N GLY A 44 7.77 4.63 1.41
CA GLY A 44 8.29 3.93 0.24
C GLY A 44 9.58 4.54 -0.32
N ALA A 45 10.21 5.44 0.42
CA ALA A 45 11.66 5.49 0.46
C ALA A 45 12.05 5.03 1.88
N GLU A 46 13.23 4.44 2.07
CA GLU A 46 13.84 4.19 3.39
C GLU A 46 13.49 5.29 4.41
N PRO A 47 13.44 5.01 5.73
CA PRO A 47 13.32 6.08 6.72
C PRO A 47 14.34 7.14 6.37
N ASP A 48 13.86 8.25 5.81
CA ASP A 48 14.64 9.15 4.99
C ASP A 48 15.86 9.47 5.84
N ALA A 49 17.06 9.16 5.36
CA ALA A 49 18.25 9.36 6.17
C ALA A 49 18.31 10.81 6.68
N LEU A 50 17.65 11.74 5.95
CA LEU A 50 17.31 13.10 6.36
C LEU A 50 16.33 13.21 7.54
N GLU A 51 15.28 12.40 7.65
CA GLU A 51 14.35 12.39 8.79
C GLU A 51 15.04 11.88 10.06
N ILE A 52 15.88 10.84 9.93
CA ILE A 52 16.74 10.37 11.05
C ILE A 52 17.71 11.49 11.46
N LEU A 53 18.38 12.13 10.49
CA LEU A 53 19.27 13.26 10.74
C LEU A 53 18.55 14.42 11.44
N LYS A 54 17.38 14.81 10.94
CA LYS A 54 16.58 15.91 11.49
C LYS A 54 16.16 15.64 12.93
N ARG A 55 15.82 14.39 13.26
CA ARG A 55 15.48 13.99 14.63
C ARG A 55 16.70 14.01 15.57
N ARG A 56 17.91 13.76 15.07
CA ARG A 56 19.16 13.87 15.85
C ARG A 56 19.60 15.32 16.02
N TYR A 57 19.46 16.14 14.98
CA TYR A 57 19.72 17.58 15.05
C TYR A 57 18.78 18.28 16.04
N ALA A 58 17.48 17.94 16.02
CA ALA A 58 16.50 18.47 16.98
C ALA A 58 16.79 18.04 18.43
N ARG A 59 17.47 16.90 18.63
CA ARG A 59 17.94 16.44 19.93
C ARG A 59 19.28 17.05 20.34
N GLY A 60 19.94 17.81 19.45
CA GLY A 60 21.27 18.36 19.67
C GLY A 60 22.38 17.30 19.65
N GLU A 61 22.09 16.10 19.15
CA GLU A 61 23.06 14.99 19.06
C GLU A 61 24.07 15.20 17.92
N ILE A 62 23.76 16.07 16.95
CA ILE A 62 24.63 16.40 15.80
C ILE A 62 24.71 17.91 15.59
N SER A 63 25.86 18.41 15.16
CA SER A 63 26.07 19.83 14.87
C SER A 63 25.45 20.24 13.53
N ARG A 64 25.33 21.56 13.31
CA ARG A 64 24.82 22.11 12.04
C ARG A 64 25.74 21.75 10.86
N GLU A 65 27.04 21.68 11.09
CA GLU A 65 28.04 21.32 10.09
C GLU A 65 27.89 19.86 9.64
N GLU A 66 27.71 18.94 10.59
CA GLU A 66 27.49 17.51 10.34
C GLU A 66 26.17 17.26 9.60
N PHE A 67 25.12 17.99 9.97
CA PHE A 67 23.83 17.94 9.26
C PHE A 67 23.96 18.38 7.79
N MET A 68 24.72 19.44 7.54
CA MET A 68 24.92 19.97 6.18
C MET A 68 25.72 19.01 5.29
N GLN A 69 26.79 18.38 5.81
CA GLN A 69 27.59 17.40 5.05
C GLN A 69 26.78 16.16 4.65
N ALA A 70 26.03 15.58 5.59
CA ALA A 70 25.24 14.40 5.30
C ALA A 70 24.06 14.69 4.36
N ARG A 71 23.48 15.90 4.43
CA ARG A 71 22.48 16.35 3.43
C ARG A 71 23.08 16.45 2.02
N ASP A 72 24.30 16.95 1.90
CA ASP A 72 25.00 17.11 0.62
C ASP A 72 25.44 15.77 0.01
N THR A 73 25.70 14.76 0.85
CA THR A 73 26.09 13.41 0.42
C THR A 73 24.89 12.56 -0.04
N LEU A 74 23.68 12.88 0.43
CA LEU A 74 22.45 12.14 0.13
C LEU A 74 21.66 12.72 -1.07
N GLN A 75 22.08 13.87 -1.61
CA GLN A 75 21.53 14.48 -2.83
C GLN A 75 22.27 14.01 -4.08
#